data_AF-E1F528-F1
#
_entry.id   AF-E1F528-F1
#
_cell.length_a   1.000
_cell.length_b   1.000
_cell.length_c   1.000
_cell.angle_alpha   90.00
_cell.angle_beta   90.00
_cell.angle_gamma   90.00
#
_symmetry.space_group_name_H-M   'P 1'
#
loop_
_entity.id
_entity.type
_entity.pdbx_description
1 polymer ?
#
loop_
_entity_poly.entity_id
_entity_poly.type
_entity_poly.pdbx_seq_one_letter_code
_entity_poly.pdbx_strand_id
1 'polypeptide(L)'
;MELDFGTIAPRLRTIGLHITIQEQNMIDAAFPWLLHEFSLEHVQYFGKIYTLLPDPYLIVRGFREAVAIPVFLVSINGVDWTELPLVDEKVLEALDAIDYGLTCQRPFTGKLMELLPRPEGEEEEEEPEEQEEQEEQGEDQGEEGEEAAPIKKEPKPKKEKPIKPTEAHRLSVCINEIQAHLQLILPSAYSKRGSQPARNATFRGLTAASSKSIAIKSEYLAFLESGYRGTMEDCPTIADYPNSFIYPSTFDPITNCLIVSSRFWPGCIYYVFARTLIWGSAYEGTGLINCNVHLEM
;
A
#
# COMPACT_ATOMS: atom_id res chain seq x y z
N MET A 1 -5.55 21.13 -4.40
CA MET A 1 -4.11 21.39 -4.27
C MET A 1 -3.60 20.46 -3.20
N GLU A 2 -2.89 19.43 -3.63
CA GLU A 2 -2.06 18.65 -2.72
C GLU A 2 -0.72 19.33 -2.61
N LEU A 3 -0.14 19.28 -1.43
CA LEU A 3 1.14 19.91 -1.18
C LEU A 3 2.22 19.03 -1.80
N ASP A 4 3.20 19.67 -2.42
CA ASP A 4 4.40 19.02 -2.90
C ASP A 4 5.16 18.37 -1.74
N PHE A 5 5.84 17.25 -2.02
CA PHE A 5 6.57 16.52 -1.00
C PHE A 5 7.69 17.39 -0.41
N GLY A 6 8.33 18.24 -1.21
CA GLY A 6 9.28 19.25 -0.75
C GLY A 6 8.77 20.18 0.36
N THR A 7 7.47 20.53 0.37
CA THR A 7 6.86 21.32 1.45
C THR A 7 6.47 20.46 2.67
N ILE A 8 6.08 19.20 2.44
CA ILE A 8 5.64 18.29 3.50
C ILE A 8 6.84 17.71 4.28
N ALA A 9 7.91 17.32 3.61
CA ALA A 9 9.05 16.61 4.21
C ALA A 9 9.71 17.36 5.39
N PRO A 10 9.95 18.69 5.35
CA PRO A 10 10.43 19.44 6.50
C PRO A 10 9.51 19.33 7.72
N ARG A 11 8.19 19.29 7.50
CA ARG A 11 7.20 19.14 8.58
C ARG A 11 7.23 17.73 9.17
N LEU A 12 7.33 16.71 8.32
CA LEU A 12 7.46 15.32 8.77
C LEU A 12 8.70 15.10 9.65
N ARG A 13 9.82 15.74 9.32
CA ARG A 13 11.02 15.73 10.19
C ARG A 13 10.74 16.26 11.59
N THR A 14 9.91 17.30 11.73
CA THR A 14 9.60 17.88 13.06
C THR A 14 8.83 16.93 13.98
N ILE A 15 8.11 15.96 13.41
CA ILE A 15 7.35 14.95 14.16
C ILE A 15 8.09 13.62 14.30
N GLY A 16 9.40 13.59 14.02
CA GLY A 16 10.27 12.44 14.28
C GLY A 16 10.49 11.49 13.11
N LEU A 17 10.00 11.82 11.90
CA LEU A 17 10.30 11.01 10.71
C LEU A 17 11.70 11.33 10.18
N HIS A 18 12.51 10.32 9.95
CA HIS A 18 13.90 10.48 9.50
C HIS A 18 13.98 10.62 7.98
N ILE A 19 13.44 11.72 7.44
CA ILE A 19 13.55 12.02 6.01
C ILE A 19 14.76 12.93 5.77
N THR A 20 15.85 12.39 5.28
CA THR A 20 17.06 13.14 4.93
C THR A 20 16.79 14.13 3.80
N ILE A 21 17.63 15.17 3.70
CA ILE A 21 17.54 16.14 2.60
C ILE A 21 17.82 15.45 1.25
N GLN A 22 18.72 14.46 1.24
CA GLN A 22 19.01 13.67 0.05
C GLN A 22 17.79 12.86 -0.40
N GLU A 23 17.17 12.09 0.50
CA GLU A 23 15.93 11.35 0.21
C GLU A 23 14.84 12.30 -0.32
N GLN A 24 14.65 13.46 0.33
CA GLN A 24 13.70 14.47 -0.12
C GLN A 24 13.95 14.89 -1.58
N ASN A 25 15.19 15.29 -1.90
CA ASN A 25 15.54 15.75 -3.24
C ASN A 25 15.40 14.63 -4.30
N MET A 26 15.75 13.39 -3.94
CA MET A 26 15.62 12.24 -4.85
C MET A 26 14.14 11.96 -5.15
N ILE A 27 13.28 11.95 -4.14
CA ILE A 27 11.84 11.71 -4.29
C ILE A 27 11.17 12.84 -5.09
N ASP A 28 11.48 14.11 -4.75
CA ASP A 28 10.95 15.27 -5.48
C ASP A 28 11.37 15.25 -6.96
N ALA A 29 12.61 14.84 -7.26
CA ALA A 29 13.10 14.69 -8.63
C ALA A 29 12.48 13.49 -9.37
N ALA A 30 12.13 12.41 -8.66
CA ALA A 30 11.54 11.22 -9.25
C ALA A 30 10.08 11.44 -9.65
N PHE A 31 9.29 12.22 -8.90
CA PHE A 31 7.83 12.35 -9.10
C PHE A 31 7.40 12.67 -10.56
N PRO A 32 7.97 13.67 -11.26
CA PRO A 32 7.59 13.95 -12.64
C PRO A 32 7.89 12.77 -13.59
N TRP A 33 8.99 12.07 -13.35
CA TRP A 33 9.36 10.90 -14.13
C TRP A 33 8.44 9.72 -13.85
N LEU A 34 8.10 9.46 -12.58
CA LEU A 34 7.16 8.39 -12.20
C LEU A 34 5.76 8.59 -12.79
N LEU A 35 5.28 9.84 -12.81
CA LEU A 35 3.99 10.19 -13.44
C LEU A 35 3.97 9.79 -14.92
N HIS A 36 5.07 10.05 -15.64
CA HIS A 36 5.18 9.73 -17.06
C HIS A 36 5.40 8.24 -17.31
N GLU A 37 6.43 7.65 -16.69
CA GLU A 37 6.84 6.26 -16.93
C GLU A 37 5.74 5.25 -16.58
N PHE A 38 5.07 5.43 -15.44
CA PHE A 38 4.04 4.51 -14.96
C PHE A 38 2.61 4.94 -15.34
N SER A 39 2.47 5.97 -16.19
CA SER A 39 1.18 6.52 -16.64
C SER A 39 0.24 6.83 -15.47
N LEU A 40 0.74 7.59 -14.50
CA LEU A 40 0.01 7.95 -13.28
C LEU A 40 -0.52 9.38 -13.40
N GLU A 41 -1.73 9.61 -12.90
CA GLU A 41 -2.29 10.96 -12.79
C GLU A 41 -1.72 11.68 -11.58
N HIS A 42 -1.51 10.91 -10.50
CA HIS A 42 -1.09 11.46 -9.23
C HIS A 42 -0.16 10.53 -8.47
N VAL A 43 0.79 11.12 -7.74
CA VAL A 43 1.83 10.42 -6.99
C VAL A 43 1.97 11.07 -5.60
N GLN A 44 2.10 10.25 -4.56
CA GLN A 44 2.29 10.70 -3.19
C GLN A 44 3.34 9.84 -2.48
N TYR A 45 4.16 10.49 -1.65
CA TYR A 45 5.03 9.77 -0.73
C TYR A 45 4.18 8.93 0.25
N PHE A 46 4.50 7.64 0.35
CA PHE A 46 3.84 6.74 1.29
C PHE A 46 4.66 6.60 2.57
N GLY A 47 5.96 6.34 2.43
CA GLY A 47 6.80 6.03 3.56
C GLY A 47 8.08 5.30 3.20
N LYS A 48 8.71 4.72 4.21
CA LYS A 48 9.86 3.84 4.02
C LYS A 48 9.84 2.64 4.97
N ILE A 49 10.34 1.51 4.48
CA ILE A 49 10.48 0.26 5.23
C ILE A 49 11.96 -0.08 5.40
N TYR A 50 12.40 -0.21 6.64
CA TYR A 50 13.77 -0.59 6.97
C TYR A 50 14.04 -2.05 6.61
N THR A 51 15.20 -2.28 6.02
CA THR A 51 15.66 -3.61 5.60
C THR A 51 16.92 -3.99 6.37
N LEU A 52 17.43 -5.21 6.14
CA LEU A 52 18.74 -5.62 6.63
C LEU A 52 19.90 -4.90 5.92
N LEU A 53 19.65 -4.33 4.73
CA LEU A 53 20.61 -3.47 4.06
C LEU A 53 20.60 -2.06 4.68
N PRO A 54 21.69 -1.28 4.52
CA PRO A 54 21.76 0.09 5.03
C PRO A 54 20.63 0.99 4.51
N ASP A 55 20.23 0.77 3.26
CA ASP A 55 19.24 1.59 2.58
C ASP A 55 17.82 0.99 2.77
N PRO A 56 16.82 1.80 3.17
CA PRO A 56 15.45 1.35 3.30
C PRO A 56 14.76 1.27 1.93
N TYR A 57 13.67 0.52 1.86
CA TYR A 57 12.73 0.63 0.76
C TYR A 57 11.97 1.96 0.87
N LEU A 58 12.19 2.87 -0.08
CA LEU A 58 11.39 4.07 -0.28
C LEU A 58 10.13 3.70 -1.05
N ILE A 59 8.97 4.10 -0.54
CA ILE A 59 7.67 3.70 -1.06
C ILE A 59 6.87 4.94 -1.44
N VAL A 60 6.32 4.87 -2.64
CA VAL A 60 5.48 5.90 -3.23
C VAL A 60 4.17 5.24 -3.69
N ARG A 61 3.05 5.93 -3.48
CA ARG A 61 1.74 5.50 -3.97
C ARG A 61 1.35 6.32 -5.19
N GLY A 62 0.90 5.64 -6.23
CA GLY A 62 0.43 6.20 -7.49
C GLY A 62 -1.05 5.94 -7.70
N PHE A 63 -1.72 6.83 -8.43
CA PHE A 63 -3.14 6.70 -8.78
C PHE A 63 -3.32 6.80 -10.31
N ARG A 64 -4.12 5.88 -10.86
CA ARG A 64 -4.51 5.82 -12.27
C ARG A 64 -5.99 6.22 -12.40
N GLU A 65 -6.35 6.98 -13.42
CA GLU A 65 -7.72 7.54 -13.61
C GLU A 65 -8.84 6.48 -13.55
N ALA A 66 -8.57 5.27 -14.07
CA ALA A 66 -9.55 4.19 -14.15
C ALA A 66 -9.55 3.22 -12.94
N VAL A 67 -8.58 3.33 -12.03
CA VAL A 67 -8.36 2.33 -10.98
C VAL A 67 -8.45 2.98 -9.61
N ALA A 68 -9.45 2.59 -8.83
CA ALA A 68 -9.66 3.10 -7.47
C ALA A 68 -8.56 2.64 -6.49
N ILE A 69 -7.86 1.55 -6.82
CA ILE A 69 -6.80 0.95 -6.01
C ILE A 69 -5.47 1.64 -6.37
N PRO A 70 -4.74 2.21 -5.39
CA PRO A 70 -3.42 2.78 -5.66
C PRO A 70 -2.44 1.69 -6.07
N VAL A 71 -1.51 2.06 -6.95
CA VAL A 71 -0.31 1.25 -7.21
C VAL A 71 0.80 1.69 -6.28
N PHE A 72 1.67 0.76 -5.90
CA PHE A 72 2.81 1.05 -5.05
C PHE A 72 4.10 0.88 -5.84
N LEU A 73 4.91 1.93 -5.86
CA LEU A 73 6.24 1.95 -6.44
C LEU A 73 7.27 1.92 -5.32
N VAL A 74 8.28 1.07 -5.46
CA VAL A 74 9.36 0.92 -4.49
C VAL A 74 10.71 1.20 -5.12
N SER A 75 11.60 1.82 -4.36
CA SER A 75 13.00 2.00 -4.72
C SER A 75 13.88 1.86 -3.49
N ILE A 76 15.09 1.33 -3.63
CA ILE A 76 16.10 1.29 -2.55
C ILE A 76 17.11 2.43 -2.67
N ASN A 77 17.33 2.95 -3.88
CA ASN A 77 18.33 3.99 -4.18
C ASN A 77 17.70 5.35 -4.54
N GLY A 78 16.37 5.42 -4.65
CA GLY A 78 15.64 6.62 -5.09
C GLY A 78 15.70 6.89 -6.59
N VAL A 79 16.31 6.00 -7.37
CA VAL A 79 16.55 6.18 -8.82
C VAL A 79 15.81 5.10 -9.61
N ASP A 80 15.99 3.84 -9.25
CA ASP A 80 15.34 2.71 -9.91
C ASP A 80 14.05 2.38 -9.16
N TRP A 81 12.92 2.58 -9.82
CA TRP A 81 11.60 2.34 -9.24
C TRP A 81 10.94 1.14 -9.90
N THR A 82 10.35 0.29 -9.05
CA THR A 82 9.66 -0.92 -9.47
C THR A 82 8.23 -0.89 -8.97
N GLU A 83 7.26 -1.19 -9.84
CA GLU A 83 5.86 -1.40 -9.43
C GLU A 83 5.73 -2.73 -8.70
N LEU A 84 5.14 -2.71 -7.52
CA LEU A 84 4.90 -3.91 -6.72
C LEU A 84 3.80 -4.78 -7.34
N PRO A 85 3.92 -6.11 -7.23
CA PRO A 85 2.91 -7.03 -7.75
C PRO A 85 1.58 -6.84 -7.04
N LEU A 86 0.48 -7.09 -7.75
CA LEU A 86 -0.85 -7.08 -7.17
C LEU A 86 -0.98 -8.21 -6.13
N VAL A 87 -1.68 -7.92 -5.05
CA VAL A 87 -1.99 -8.90 -4.01
C VAL A 87 -3.29 -9.59 -4.38
N ASP A 88 -3.22 -10.85 -4.78
CA ASP A 88 -4.36 -11.74 -4.92
C ASP A 88 -4.35 -12.83 -3.85
N GLU A 89 -5.44 -13.59 -3.76
CA GLU A 89 -5.59 -14.67 -2.77
C GLU A 89 -4.50 -15.74 -2.92
N LYS A 90 -4.06 -16.01 -4.15
CA LYS A 90 -2.99 -16.99 -4.44
C LYS A 90 -1.64 -16.55 -3.90
N VAL A 91 -1.31 -15.25 -4.00
CA VAL A 91 -0.09 -14.69 -3.42
C VAL A 91 -0.13 -14.80 -1.90
N LEU A 92 -1.27 -14.54 -1.27
CA LEU A 92 -1.43 -14.71 0.19
C LEU A 92 -1.22 -16.17 0.60
N GLU A 93 -1.91 -17.10 -0.05
CA GLU A 93 -1.76 -18.55 0.20
C GLU A 93 -0.31 -19.02 -0.01
N ALA A 94 0.34 -18.57 -1.08
CA ALA A 94 1.73 -18.94 -1.37
C ALA A 94 2.73 -18.40 -0.34
N LEU A 95 2.49 -17.20 0.20
CA LEU A 95 3.32 -16.61 1.26
C LEU A 95 3.08 -17.27 2.61
N ASP A 96 1.82 -17.58 2.93
CA ASP A 96 1.45 -18.28 4.17
C ASP A 96 2.03 -19.69 4.19
N ALA A 97 2.01 -20.41 3.05
CA ALA A 97 2.58 -21.75 2.92
C ALA A 97 4.08 -21.82 3.26
N ILE A 98 4.81 -20.71 3.13
CA ILE A 98 6.25 -20.64 3.42
C ILE A 98 6.59 -19.82 4.68
N ASP A 99 5.60 -19.52 5.54
CA ASP A 99 5.75 -18.70 6.76
C ASP A 99 6.24 -17.25 6.51
N TYR A 100 6.00 -16.71 5.31
CA TYR A 100 6.28 -15.32 4.93
C TYR A 100 5.03 -14.45 4.77
N GLY A 101 3.89 -14.94 5.24
CA GLY A 101 2.62 -14.24 5.33
C GLY A 101 2.62 -12.99 6.21
N LEU A 102 1.43 -12.43 6.45
CA LEU A 102 1.27 -11.13 7.12
C LEU A 102 1.86 -11.10 8.54
N THR A 103 1.79 -12.21 9.26
CA THR A 103 2.29 -12.34 10.64
C THR A 103 3.79 -12.63 10.72
N CYS A 104 4.48 -12.75 9.58
CA CYS A 104 5.91 -13.05 9.52
C CYS A 104 6.73 -11.95 10.22
N GLN A 105 7.51 -12.35 11.22
CA GLN A 105 8.35 -11.46 12.03
C GLN A 105 9.80 -11.36 11.50
N ARG A 106 10.10 -11.94 10.33
CA ARG A 106 11.45 -11.87 9.72
C ARG A 106 11.66 -10.48 9.10
N PRO A 107 12.78 -9.79 9.31
CA PRO A 107 13.02 -8.49 8.67
C PRO A 107 13.07 -8.63 7.12
N PHE A 108 12.82 -7.52 6.42
CA PHE A 108 13.02 -7.46 4.96
C PHE A 108 14.51 -7.50 4.64
N THR A 109 14.90 -8.24 3.61
CA THR A 109 16.33 -8.42 3.27
C THR A 109 16.88 -7.27 2.45
N GLY A 110 16.04 -6.47 1.79
CA GLY A 110 16.48 -5.43 0.87
C GLY A 110 16.68 -5.94 -0.57
N LYS A 111 16.37 -7.22 -0.82
CA LYS A 111 16.50 -7.86 -2.12
C LYS A 111 15.13 -8.16 -2.72
N LEU A 112 14.54 -7.13 -3.31
CA LEU A 112 13.15 -7.12 -3.76
C LEU A 112 12.75 -8.30 -4.68
N MET A 113 13.63 -8.69 -5.58
CA MET A 113 13.35 -9.73 -6.60
C MET A 113 13.87 -11.13 -6.20
N GLU A 114 14.50 -11.27 -5.03
CA GLU A 114 14.98 -12.58 -4.56
C GLU A 114 13.79 -13.46 -4.14
N LEU A 115 13.87 -14.74 -4.50
CA LEU A 115 12.90 -15.75 -4.08
C LEU A 115 12.99 -15.95 -2.57
N LEU A 116 11.84 -16.07 -1.92
CA LEU A 116 11.80 -16.33 -0.49
C LEU A 116 12.12 -17.81 -0.22
N PRO A 117 12.90 -18.12 0.84
CA PRO A 117 13.27 -19.49 1.15
C PRO A 117 12.03 -20.29 1.58
N ARG A 118 11.90 -21.50 1.05
CA ARG A 118 10.86 -22.44 1.46
C ARG A 118 11.26 -23.19 2.73
N PRO A 119 10.30 -23.60 3.58
CA PRO A 119 10.59 -24.46 4.72
C PRO A 119 11.25 -25.77 4.27
N GLU A 120 12.29 -26.20 4.98
CA GLU A 120 13.04 -27.42 4.67
C GLU A 120 12.11 -28.65 4.73
N GLY A 121 11.82 -29.26 3.57
CA GLY A 121 10.95 -30.44 3.48
C GLY A 121 10.12 -30.57 2.19
N GLU A 122 10.02 -29.51 1.39
CA GLU A 122 9.44 -29.58 0.04
C GLU A 122 10.58 -29.72 -0.98
N GLU A 123 10.95 -30.95 -1.32
CA GLU A 123 11.82 -31.23 -2.46
C GLU A 123 11.18 -30.66 -3.74
N GLU A 124 11.92 -29.84 -4.48
CA GLU A 124 11.52 -29.43 -5.82
C GLU A 124 11.42 -30.69 -6.70
N GLU A 125 10.22 -31.04 -7.16
CA GLU A 125 10.10 -31.61 -8.49
C GLU A 125 10.57 -30.50 -9.45
N GLU A 126 11.87 -30.49 -9.75
CA GLU A 126 12.41 -29.79 -10.92
C GLU A 126 11.65 -30.34 -12.14
N GLU A 127 10.62 -29.63 -12.61
CA GLU A 127 10.10 -29.87 -13.95
C GLU A 127 11.26 -29.56 -14.92
N PRO A 128 11.75 -30.54 -15.71
CA PRO A 128 12.83 -30.29 -16.64
C PRO A 128 12.36 -29.27 -17.68
N GLU A 129 13.15 -28.22 -17.87
CA GLU A 129 13.03 -27.33 -19.02
C GLU A 129 13.15 -28.19 -20.29
N GLU A 130 12.02 -28.45 -20.96
CA GLU A 130 12.05 -28.96 -22.33
C GLU A 130 12.74 -27.92 -23.22
N GLN A 131 14.00 -28.19 -23.52
CA GLN A 131 14.71 -27.67 -24.67
C GLN A 131 13.96 -28.12 -25.93
N GLU A 132 13.13 -27.24 -26.51
CA GLU A 132 12.78 -27.38 -27.92
C GLU A 132 13.95 -26.82 -28.75
N GLU A 133 14.89 -27.72 -29.04
CA GLU A 133 15.79 -27.59 -30.19
C GLU A 133 14.96 -27.52 -31.48
N GLN A 134 15.35 -26.59 -32.35
CA GLN A 134 14.91 -26.50 -33.74
C GLN A 134 15.28 -27.79 -34.50
N GLU A 135 14.35 -28.35 -35.27
CA GLU A 135 14.69 -28.94 -36.57
C GLU A 135 13.66 -28.63 -37.66
N GLU A 136 14.20 -28.50 -38.87
CA GLU A 136 13.66 -27.95 -40.10
C GLU A 136 12.58 -28.79 -40.82
N GLN A 137 11.76 -28.06 -41.59
CA GLN A 137 11.27 -28.34 -42.95
C GLN A 137 10.63 -29.68 -43.34
N GLY A 138 9.48 -29.57 -44.00
CA GLY A 138 8.95 -30.57 -44.91
C GLY A 138 7.58 -30.18 -45.48
N GLU A 139 7.58 -29.55 -46.65
CA GLU A 139 6.42 -29.42 -47.54
C GLU A 139 5.88 -30.82 -47.93
N ASP A 140 4.56 -31.03 -48.00
CA ASP A 140 3.87 -31.40 -49.26
C ASP A 140 2.34 -31.42 -49.11
N GLN A 141 1.65 -31.18 -50.23
CA GLN A 141 0.21 -31.04 -50.45
C GLN A 141 -0.51 -32.40 -50.58
N GLY A 142 -1.84 -32.42 -50.40
CA GLY A 142 -2.68 -33.49 -50.99
C GLY A 142 -4.03 -33.79 -50.30
N GLU A 143 -5.07 -33.14 -50.82
CA GLU A 143 -6.49 -33.51 -50.99
C GLU A 143 -7.19 -34.73 -50.33
N GLU A 144 -8.42 -34.42 -49.89
CA GLU A 144 -9.70 -35.16 -49.93
C GLU A 144 -9.98 -36.41 -49.07
N GLY A 145 -10.97 -36.24 -48.17
CA GLY A 145 -12.09 -37.18 -48.01
C GLY A 145 -12.08 -38.12 -46.81
N GLU A 146 -12.79 -37.76 -45.73
CA GLU A 146 -13.94 -38.51 -45.17
C GLU A 146 -14.22 -38.11 -43.70
N GLU A 147 -15.50 -37.89 -43.43
CA GLU A 147 -16.07 -37.48 -42.14
C GLU A 147 -15.77 -38.50 -41.03
N ALA A 148 -14.86 -38.16 -40.13
CA ALA A 148 -14.84 -38.73 -38.78
C ALA A 148 -14.88 -37.58 -37.78
N ALA A 149 -16.01 -37.44 -37.10
CA ALA A 149 -16.29 -36.40 -36.13
C ALA A 149 -15.13 -36.22 -35.13
N PRO A 150 -14.58 -35.01 -34.95
CA PRO A 150 -13.56 -34.79 -33.95
C PRO A 150 -14.22 -34.88 -32.58
N ILE A 151 -13.88 -35.94 -31.85
CA ILE A 151 -14.12 -36.08 -30.42
C ILE A 151 -13.59 -34.80 -29.77
N LYS A 152 -14.50 -33.95 -29.28
CA LYS A 152 -14.19 -32.80 -28.42
C LYS A 152 -13.40 -33.32 -27.23
N LYS A 153 -12.08 -33.23 -27.28
CA LYS A 153 -11.23 -33.28 -26.10
C LYS A 153 -11.65 -32.07 -25.26
N GLU A 154 -12.30 -32.35 -24.15
CA GLU A 154 -12.52 -31.36 -23.10
C GLU A 154 -11.17 -30.69 -22.79
N PRO A 155 -11.12 -29.35 -22.70
CA PRO A 155 -9.88 -28.66 -22.36
C PRO A 155 -9.50 -29.12 -20.95
N LYS A 156 -8.41 -29.89 -20.85
CA LYS A 156 -7.79 -30.18 -19.56
C LYS A 156 -7.55 -28.83 -18.88
N PRO A 157 -7.96 -28.65 -17.61
CA PRO A 157 -7.69 -27.41 -16.90
C PRO A 157 -6.19 -27.17 -16.95
N LYS A 158 -5.79 -26.04 -17.54
CA LYS A 158 -4.41 -25.57 -17.43
C LYS A 158 -4.14 -25.46 -15.94
N LYS A 159 -3.34 -26.37 -15.38
CA LYS A 159 -2.80 -26.21 -14.03
C LYS A 159 -2.04 -24.89 -14.07
N GLU A 160 -2.58 -23.88 -13.39
CA GLU A 160 -1.89 -22.62 -13.25
C GLU A 160 -0.58 -22.90 -12.51
N LYS A 161 0.53 -22.38 -13.05
CA LYS A 161 1.84 -22.61 -12.45
C LYS A 161 1.85 -22.06 -11.03
N PRO A 162 2.40 -22.79 -10.05
CA PRO A 162 2.49 -22.31 -8.68
C PRO A 162 3.31 -21.02 -8.64
N ILE A 163 2.79 -20.00 -7.95
CA ILE A 163 3.47 -18.72 -7.77
C ILE A 163 4.74 -18.98 -6.96
N LYS A 164 5.88 -18.47 -7.45
CA LYS A 164 7.13 -18.47 -6.70
C LYS A 164 7.25 -17.12 -5.97
N PRO A 165 6.92 -17.05 -4.66
CA PRO A 165 6.88 -15.77 -3.95
C PRO A 165 8.27 -15.17 -3.81
N THR A 166 8.34 -13.86 -4.04
CA THR A 166 9.54 -13.02 -3.84
C THR A 166 9.33 -12.04 -2.71
N GLU A 167 10.39 -11.35 -2.29
CA GLU A 167 10.27 -10.27 -1.31
C GLU A 167 9.31 -9.16 -1.76
N ALA A 168 9.21 -8.87 -3.07
CA ALA A 168 8.24 -7.93 -3.63
C ALA A 168 6.78 -8.30 -3.32
N HIS A 169 6.45 -9.59 -3.38
CA HIS A 169 5.10 -10.08 -3.06
C HIS A 169 4.78 -9.83 -1.59
N ARG A 170 5.71 -10.22 -0.70
CA ARG A 170 5.59 -9.99 0.74
C ARG A 170 5.46 -8.50 1.07
N LEU A 171 6.29 -7.68 0.44
CA LEU A 171 6.28 -6.22 0.62
C LEU A 171 4.94 -5.63 0.18
N SER A 172 4.40 -6.09 -0.95
CA SER A 172 3.10 -5.65 -1.45
C SER A 172 1.95 -5.98 -0.47
N VAL A 173 1.92 -7.20 0.08
CA VAL A 173 0.94 -7.59 1.11
C VAL A 173 1.02 -6.67 2.32
N CYS A 174 2.23 -6.45 2.85
CA CYS A 174 2.48 -5.60 4.00
C CYS A 174 2.01 -4.14 3.76
N ILE A 175 2.37 -3.55 2.62
CA ILE A 175 2.03 -2.16 2.30
C ILE A 175 0.52 -1.98 2.13
N ASN A 176 -0.18 -2.94 1.51
CA ASN A 176 -1.63 -2.87 1.37
C ASN A 176 -2.33 -2.89 2.73
N GLU A 177 -1.87 -3.74 3.66
CA GLU A 177 -2.39 -3.77 5.03
C GLU A 177 -2.08 -2.49 5.80
N ILE A 178 -0.85 -1.96 5.71
CA ILE A 178 -0.51 -0.65 6.30
C ILE A 178 -1.40 0.45 5.72
N GLN A 179 -1.61 0.48 4.40
CA GLN A 179 -2.48 1.45 3.74
C GLN A 179 -3.94 1.35 4.21
N ALA A 180 -4.44 0.14 4.50
CA ALA A 180 -5.77 -0.06 5.07
C ALA A 180 -5.89 0.59 6.45
N HIS A 181 -4.87 0.46 7.30
CA HIS A 181 -4.79 1.15 8.60
C HIS A 181 -4.59 2.67 8.49
N LEU A 182 -4.06 3.16 7.37
CA LEU A 182 -3.90 4.59 7.07
C LEU A 182 -5.15 5.23 6.44
N GLN A 183 -6.27 4.50 6.32
CA GLN A 183 -7.54 5.06 5.82
C GLN A 183 -8.25 5.94 6.85
N LEU A 184 -7.56 6.97 7.33
CA LEU A 184 -8.10 8.00 8.21
C LEU A 184 -8.43 9.27 7.41
N ILE A 185 -9.47 9.97 7.86
CA ILE A 185 -9.95 11.19 7.21
C ILE A 185 -10.26 12.27 8.23
N LEU A 186 -10.10 13.51 7.79
CA LEU A 186 -10.48 14.71 8.53
C LEU A 186 -11.85 15.19 8.03
N PRO A 187 -12.99 14.85 8.68
CA PRO A 187 -14.32 15.09 8.11
C PRO A 187 -14.59 16.55 7.78
N SER A 188 -14.12 17.47 8.62
CA SER A 188 -14.30 18.92 8.44
C SER A 188 -13.58 19.51 7.22
N ALA A 189 -12.57 18.81 6.68
CA ALA A 189 -11.91 19.17 5.43
C ALA A 189 -12.76 18.86 4.18
N TYR A 190 -13.90 18.20 4.36
CA TYR A 190 -14.81 17.79 3.29
C TYR A 190 -16.24 18.28 3.56
N SER A 191 -17.01 18.36 2.49
CA SER A 191 -18.41 18.75 2.44
C SER A 191 -19.20 17.65 1.75
N LYS A 192 -20.46 17.47 2.15
CA LYS A 192 -21.34 16.44 1.58
C LYS A 192 -21.80 16.90 0.20
N ARG A 193 -21.43 16.17 -0.86
CA ARG A 193 -21.96 16.35 -2.22
C ARG A 193 -22.61 15.04 -2.68
N GLY A 194 -23.83 14.79 -2.23
CA GLY A 194 -24.49 13.48 -2.39
C GLY A 194 -23.87 12.44 -1.45
N SER A 195 -23.50 11.27 -1.99
CA SER A 195 -22.76 10.22 -1.28
C SER A 195 -21.24 10.38 -1.35
N GLN A 196 -20.74 11.32 -2.16
CA GLN A 196 -19.30 11.52 -2.37
C GLN A 196 -18.78 12.72 -1.56
N PRO A 197 -17.61 12.60 -0.90
CA PRO A 197 -17.00 13.72 -0.23
C PRO A 197 -16.37 14.68 -1.23
N ALA A 198 -16.74 15.96 -1.17
CA ALA A 198 -16.11 17.02 -1.94
C ALA A 198 -15.28 17.90 -1.01
N ARG A 199 -14.07 18.30 -1.43
CA ARG A 199 -13.20 19.17 -0.60
C ARG A 199 -13.94 20.45 -0.19
N ASN A 200 -13.85 20.78 1.10
CA ASN A 200 -14.45 21.98 1.63
C ASN A 200 -13.55 23.21 1.33
N ALA A 201 -13.99 24.06 0.41
CA ALA A 201 -13.24 25.26 0.00
C ALA A 201 -13.08 26.32 1.12
N THR A 202 -13.91 26.27 2.15
CA THR A 202 -13.85 27.19 3.30
C THR A 202 -12.99 26.66 4.45
N PHE A 203 -12.52 25.41 4.37
CA PHE A 203 -11.65 24.83 5.38
C PHE A 203 -10.31 25.59 5.45
N ARG A 204 -9.85 25.89 6.67
CA ARG A 204 -8.61 26.63 6.95
C ARG A 204 -7.70 25.91 7.96
N GLY A 205 -7.94 24.62 8.16
CA GLY A 205 -7.27 23.84 9.20
C GLY A 205 -8.10 23.77 10.49
N LEU A 206 -7.74 22.82 11.35
CA LEU A 206 -8.35 22.67 12.67
C LEU A 206 -7.82 23.73 13.64
N THR A 207 -8.70 24.40 14.37
CA THR A 207 -8.30 25.34 15.43
C THR A 207 -7.73 24.60 16.65
N ALA A 208 -8.32 23.46 17.00
CA ALA A 208 -7.87 22.54 18.02
C ALA A 208 -7.99 21.11 17.45
N ALA A 209 -6.86 20.47 17.19
CA ALA A 209 -6.83 19.11 16.65
C ALA A 209 -6.90 18.10 17.80
N SER A 210 -7.80 17.12 17.68
CA SER A 210 -7.96 16.02 18.65
C SER A 210 -8.44 14.75 17.96
N SER A 211 -8.48 13.63 18.69
CA SER A 211 -9.06 12.37 18.20
C SER A 211 -10.51 12.52 17.70
N LYS A 212 -11.30 13.42 18.30
CA LYS A 212 -12.67 13.74 17.86
C LYS A 212 -12.73 14.45 16.50
N SER A 213 -11.59 14.84 15.95
CA SER A 213 -11.53 15.47 14.64
C SER A 213 -11.25 14.48 13.52
N ILE A 214 -10.94 13.22 13.84
CA ILE A 214 -10.47 12.22 12.89
C ILE A 214 -11.46 11.07 12.83
N ALA A 215 -11.85 10.65 11.63
CA ALA A 215 -12.73 9.52 11.41
C ALA A 215 -12.00 8.42 10.61
N ILE A 216 -12.50 7.20 10.74
CA ILE A 216 -12.15 6.11 9.82
C ILE A 216 -12.88 6.37 8.49
N LYS A 217 -12.17 6.29 7.37
CA LYS A 217 -12.73 6.66 6.06
C LYS A 217 -13.94 5.82 5.67
N SER A 218 -13.93 4.50 5.92
CA SER A 218 -15.08 3.62 5.66
C SER A 218 -16.32 4.05 6.44
N GLU A 219 -16.16 4.33 7.74
CA GLU A 219 -17.23 4.82 8.61
C GLU A 219 -17.76 6.18 8.17
N TYR A 220 -16.85 7.08 7.75
CA TYR A 220 -17.22 8.37 7.19
C TYR A 220 -18.03 8.23 5.90
N LEU A 221 -17.63 7.33 4.99
CA LEU A 221 -18.38 7.07 3.76
C LEU A 221 -19.77 6.47 4.05
N ALA A 222 -19.84 5.48 4.96
CA ALA A 222 -21.11 4.91 5.42
C ALA A 222 -22.02 5.98 6.06
N PHE A 223 -21.44 6.89 6.85
CA PHE A 223 -22.14 8.04 7.40
C PHE A 223 -22.72 8.96 6.31
N LEU A 224 -21.98 9.23 5.22
CA LEU A 224 -22.49 10.03 4.11
C LEU A 224 -23.65 9.33 3.39
N GLU A 225 -23.55 8.02 3.17
CA GLU A 225 -24.56 7.18 2.51
C GLU A 225 -25.85 7.05 3.31
N SER A 226 -25.76 7.02 4.64
CA SER A 226 -26.91 6.91 5.56
C SER A 226 -27.94 8.04 5.45
N GLY A 227 -27.70 9.05 4.62
CA GLY A 227 -28.63 10.16 4.42
C GLY A 227 -28.72 11.10 5.63
N TYR A 228 -27.72 11.07 6.52
CA TYR A 228 -27.67 11.91 7.71
C TYR A 228 -27.97 13.39 7.40
N ARG A 229 -28.80 14.01 8.24
CA ARG A 229 -29.33 15.38 8.08
C ARG A 229 -28.74 16.40 9.04
N GLY A 230 -27.87 16.01 9.97
CA GLY A 230 -27.20 16.93 10.87
C GLY A 230 -25.87 17.44 10.33
N THR A 231 -24.94 17.78 11.23
CA THR A 231 -23.65 18.38 10.89
C THR A 231 -22.54 17.35 10.70
N MET A 232 -21.41 17.75 10.10
CA MET A 232 -20.23 16.88 10.03
C MET A 232 -19.61 16.59 11.41
N GLU A 233 -19.99 17.33 12.46
CA GLU A 233 -19.54 17.10 13.83
C GLU A 233 -20.15 15.83 14.44
N ASP A 234 -21.26 15.35 13.86
CA ASP A 234 -21.95 14.13 14.27
C ASP A 234 -21.38 12.87 13.60
N CYS A 235 -20.35 13.02 12.76
CA CYS A 235 -19.65 11.90 12.16
C CYS A 235 -18.97 11.06 13.25
N PRO A 236 -19.12 9.73 13.27
CA PRO A 236 -18.36 8.86 14.17
C PRO A 236 -16.86 9.08 13.99
N THR A 237 -16.15 9.28 15.10
CA THR A 237 -14.71 9.53 15.10
C THR A 237 -13.95 8.35 15.71
N ILE A 238 -12.62 8.35 15.58
CA ILE A 238 -11.76 7.36 16.26
C ILE A 238 -11.90 7.43 17.78
N ALA A 239 -12.40 8.55 18.33
CA ALA A 239 -12.65 8.69 19.77
C ALA A 239 -13.91 7.94 20.23
N ASP A 240 -14.91 7.83 19.34
CA ASP A 240 -16.20 7.19 19.63
C ASP A 240 -16.16 5.68 19.34
N TYR A 241 -15.14 5.25 18.59
CA TYR A 241 -15.01 3.86 18.17
C TYR A 241 -14.73 2.96 19.39
N PRO A 242 -15.43 1.81 19.53
CA PRO A 242 -15.24 0.89 20.65
C PRO A 242 -13.80 0.33 20.74
N ASN A 243 -13.04 0.44 19.64
CA ASN A 243 -11.62 0.10 19.58
C ASN A 243 -10.70 1.34 19.53
N SER A 244 -11.03 2.43 20.22
CA SER A 244 -10.19 3.65 20.24
C SER A 244 -8.74 3.38 20.68
N PHE A 245 -8.47 2.25 21.34
CA PHE A 245 -7.12 1.78 21.67
C PHE A 245 -6.25 1.48 20.43
N ILE A 246 -6.85 1.14 19.27
CA ILE A 246 -6.11 0.81 18.02
C ILE A 246 -5.37 2.05 17.50
N TYR A 247 -6.01 3.21 17.66
CA TYR A 247 -5.57 4.50 17.14
C TYR A 247 -5.22 5.47 18.28
N PRO A 248 -4.15 5.21 19.06
CA PRO A 248 -3.69 6.17 20.05
C PRO A 248 -3.38 7.49 19.35
N SER A 249 -3.83 8.59 19.95
CA SER A 249 -3.64 9.93 19.42
C SER A 249 -2.95 10.82 20.44
N THR A 250 -1.95 11.58 20.01
CA THR A 250 -1.23 12.55 20.85
C THR A 250 -1.14 13.87 20.11
N PHE A 251 -1.50 14.95 20.79
CA PHE A 251 -1.29 16.31 20.28
C PHE A 251 -0.02 16.88 20.90
N ASP A 252 0.95 17.25 20.05
CA ASP A 252 2.14 17.96 20.48
C ASP A 252 1.95 19.48 20.29
N PRO A 253 1.93 20.27 21.38
CA PRO A 253 1.78 21.72 21.29
C PRO A 253 3.01 22.43 20.69
N ILE A 254 4.19 21.81 20.69
CA ILE A 254 5.43 22.42 20.16
C ILE A 254 5.39 22.42 18.63
N THR A 255 5.13 21.26 18.03
CA THR A 255 4.95 21.13 16.58
C THR A 255 3.55 21.56 16.11
N ASN A 256 2.63 21.78 17.05
CA ASN A 256 1.22 22.09 16.81
C ASN A 256 0.57 21.03 15.90
N CYS A 257 0.89 19.75 16.17
CA CYS A 257 0.52 18.62 15.35
C CYS A 257 -0.21 17.55 16.17
N LEU A 258 -1.36 17.10 15.67
CA LEU A 258 -1.99 15.88 16.13
C LEU A 258 -1.39 14.70 15.37
N ILE A 259 -0.90 13.71 16.09
CA ILE A 259 -0.43 12.44 15.54
C ILE A 259 -1.38 11.34 16.03
N VAL A 260 -1.90 10.56 15.09
CA VAL A 260 -2.64 9.33 15.34
C VAL A 260 -1.77 8.18 14.83
N SER A 261 -1.45 7.23 15.69
CA SER A 261 -0.60 6.09 15.33
C SER A 261 -1.40 4.80 15.24
N SER A 262 -0.85 3.75 14.63
CA SER A 262 -1.42 2.40 14.69
C SER A 262 -0.69 1.55 15.73
N ARG A 263 -1.42 0.86 16.62
CA ARG A 263 -0.81 -0.13 17.53
C ARG A 263 -0.32 -1.39 16.81
N PHE A 264 -1.02 -1.81 15.75
CA PHE A 264 -0.67 -3.00 14.97
C PHE A 264 0.52 -2.74 14.05
N TRP A 265 0.69 -1.51 13.59
CA TRP A 265 1.76 -1.15 12.66
C TRP A 265 2.64 -0.05 13.25
N PRO A 266 3.63 -0.39 14.08
CA PRO A 266 4.59 0.59 14.59
C PRO A 266 5.24 1.37 13.43
N GLY A 267 5.25 2.70 13.54
CA GLY A 267 5.72 3.59 12.47
C GLY A 267 4.64 4.13 11.53
N CYS A 268 3.43 3.57 11.60
CA CYS A 268 2.26 4.06 10.87
C CYS A 268 1.68 5.28 11.58
N ILE A 269 1.67 6.44 10.90
CA ILE A 269 1.13 7.68 11.45
C ILE A 269 0.15 8.37 10.49
N TYR A 270 -0.84 9.03 11.09
CA TYR A 270 -1.65 10.05 10.46
C TYR A 270 -1.45 11.37 11.21
N TYR A 271 -1.10 12.42 10.50
CA TYR A 271 -0.72 13.70 11.08
C TYR A 271 -1.67 14.81 10.64
N VAL A 272 -1.93 15.76 11.53
CA VAL A 272 -2.68 16.99 11.25
C VAL A 272 -1.99 18.17 11.90
N PHE A 273 -1.38 19.04 11.11
CA PHE A 273 -0.82 20.30 11.60
C PHE A 273 -1.95 21.31 11.78
N ALA A 274 -2.31 21.61 13.03
CA ALA A 274 -3.41 22.49 13.35
C ALA A 274 -3.19 23.90 12.77
N ARG A 275 -4.28 24.59 12.42
CA ARG A 275 -4.29 25.92 11.76
C ARG A 275 -3.55 25.97 10.42
N THR A 276 -3.32 24.83 9.79
CA THR A 276 -2.75 24.72 8.45
C THR A 276 -3.62 23.83 7.58
N LEU A 277 -3.32 23.78 6.29
CA LEU A 277 -3.92 22.82 5.35
C LEU A 277 -3.05 21.57 5.15
N ILE A 278 -2.18 21.25 6.12
CA ILE A 278 -1.24 20.13 6.04
C ILE A 278 -1.73 18.99 6.93
N TRP A 279 -2.17 17.92 6.30
CA TRP A 279 -2.49 16.66 6.95
C TRP A 279 -2.25 15.50 5.98
N GLY A 280 -2.10 14.30 6.51
CA GLY A 280 -1.87 13.13 5.70
C GLY A 280 -1.45 11.92 6.50
N SER A 281 -0.99 10.91 5.78
CA SER A 281 -0.51 9.65 6.30
C SER A 281 0.95 9.46 5.90
N ALA A 282 1.75 8.85 6.76
CA ALA A 282 3.08 8.38 6.42
C ALA A 282 3.40 7.10 7.18
N TYR A 283 4.30 6.29 6.63
CA TYR A 283 4.85 5.13 7.30
C TYR A 283 6.38 5.22 7.40
N GLU A 284 6.92 4.95 8.59
CA GLU A 284 8.36 4.74 8.77
C GLU A 284 8.60 3.66 9.83
N GLY A 285 9.05 2.49 9.40
CA GLY A 285 9.20 1.35 10.30
C GLY A 285 9.77 0.11 9.60
N THR A 286 9.64 -1.05 10.25
CA THR A 286 10.21 -2.32 9.76
C THR A 286 9.26 -3.11 8.84
N GLY A 287 8.02 -2.64 8.67
CA GLY A 287 6.97 -3.39 7.97
C GLY A 287 6.54 -4.66 8.72
N LEU A 288 6.82 -4.77 10.03
CA LEU A 288 6.39 -5.90 10.84
C LEU A 288 5.14 -5.54 11.65
N ILE A 289 4.13 -6.40 11.59
CA ILE A 289 2.92 -6.25 12.40
C ILE A 289 3.24 -6.60 13.87
N ASN A 290 2.73 -5.79 14.79
CA ASN A 290 2.75 -6.10 16.21
C ASN A 290 1.64 -7.11 16.53
N CYS A 291 2.00 -8.39 16.64
CA CYS A 291 1.07 -9.46 17.01
C CYS A 291 0.66 -9.42 18.49
N ASN A 292 1.34 -8.64 19.34
CA ASN A 292 1.15 -8.65 20.78
C ASN A 292 0.21 -7.53 21.30
N VAL A 293 -0.46 -6.80 20.41
CA VAL A 293 -1.32 -5.66 20.77
C VAL A 293 -2.39 -6.03 21.81
N HIS A 294 -2.90 -7.26 21.79
CA HIS A 294 -3.90 -7.74 22.73
C HIS A 294 -3.37 -7.97 24.16
N LEU A 295 -2.05 -8.09 24.34
CA LEU A 295 -1.41 -8.27 25.64
C LEU A 295 -1.11 -6.93 26.34
N GLU A 296 -1.23 -5.82 25.62
CA GLU A 296 -0.98 -4.45 26.10
C GLU A 296 -2.28 -3.68 26.46
N MET A 297 -3.38 -4.41 26.64
CA MET A 297 -4.68 -3.91 27.15
C MET A 297 -4.78 -4.11 28.65
#